data_AF-A0AAW9F1Q9-F1
#
_entry.id   AF-A0AAW9F1Q9-F1
#
_cell.length_a   1.000
_cell.length_b   1.000
_cell.length_c   1.000
_cell.angle_alpha   90.00
_cell.angle_beta   90.00
_cell.angle_gamma   90.00
#
_symmetry.space_group_name_H-M   'P 1'
#
loop_
_entity.id
_entity.type
_entity.pdbx_description
1 polymer ?
#
loop_
_entity_poly.entity_id
_entity_poly.type
_entity_poly.pdbx_seq_one_letter_code
_entity_poly.pdbx_strand_id
1 'polypeptide(L)'
;FSGGLPIHSVHDGADASVNTKPVLLQAPSVVFEFSKAFNTRKIADKKQEGAKGKADDEISSKASEDVSTEESVFGGILPSAEWTAEADETDDLRLYANKFDCFQSMLQQLVAIHGCVIRSQQLHKLPKLYRCKRHLLLDGNPRCLAVVEVELQGRTFYILEVDTSDGVCSLSTLLLRLKSSLDWPKQLTLLAEELTQKSLHWPSQRLKMLCGKDGYSGIPHPQTKSVDKGKLHEESIEHWAARFHSWMTSI
;
A
#
# COMPACT_ATOMS: atom_id res chain seq x y z
N PHE A 1 29.42 -20.18 1.34
CA PHE A 1 30.29 -19.25 2.08
C PHE A 1 29.47 -18.65 3.20
N SER A 2 29.71 -19.08 4.44
CA SER A 2 29.10 -18.57 5.66
C SER A 2 29.80 -17.27 6.06
N GLY A 3 29.28 -16.13 5.59
CA GLY A 3 29.64 -14.83 6.15
C GLY A 3 28.88 -14.66 7.46
N GLY A 4 29.57 -14.70 8.59
CA GLY A 4 28.98 -14.33 9.88
C GLY A 4 28.51 -12.88 9.83
N LEU A 5 27.34 -12.59 10.39
CA LEU A 5 26.91 -11.23 10.68
C LEU A 5 28.00 -10.56 11.54
N PRO A 6 28.40 -9.30 11.28
CA PRO A 6 29.30 -8.60 12.18
C PRO A 6 28.66 -8.54 13.57
N ILE A 7 29.34 -9.11 14.56
CA ILE A 7 28.91 -9.09 15.95
C ILE A 7 29.33 -7.74 16.51
N HIS A 8 28.37 -6.91 16.89
CA HIS A 8 28.61 -5.63 17.55
C HIS A 8 28.51 -5.80 19.07
N SER A 9 29.44 -5.19 19.80
CA SER A 9 29.38 -5.03 21.24
C SER A 9 28.55 -3.79 21.56
N VAL A 10 27.38 -4.00 22.17
CA VAL A 10 26.50 -2.91 22.62
C VAL A 10 26.85 -2.58 24.07
N HIS A 11 27.26 -1.34 24.33
CA HIS A 11 27.62 -0.87 25.66
C HIS A 11 26.48 -0.07 26.29
N ASP A 12 25.93 -0.62 27.36
CA ASP A 12 24.95 0.06 28.23
C ASP A 12 25.69 1.00 29.21
N GLY A 13 25.28 2.26 29.27
CA GLY A 13 25.88 3.29 30.14
C GLY A 13 27.07 4.08 29.56
N ALA A 14 27.38 3.93 28.26
CA ALA A 14 28.35 4.76 27.56
C ALA A 14 27.64 5.68 26.56
N ASP A 15 27.96 6.98 26.61
CA ASP A 15 27.26 7.99 25.81
C ASP A 15 27.59 7.91 24.31
N ALA A 16 26.54 7.93 23.49
CA ALA A 16 26.65 8.06 22.04
C ALA A 16 27.10 9.47 21.64
N SER A 17 27.87 9.58 20.56
CA SER A 17 28.39 10.86 20.06
C SER A 17 27.51 11.44 18.96
N VAL A 18 27.20 12.73 19.07
CA VAL A 18 26.56 13.50 17.98
C VAL A 18 27.49 13.67 16.77
N ASN A 19 28.81 13.53 16.96
CA ASN A 19 29.81 13.76 15.92
C ASN A 19 30.14 12.50 15.10
N THR A 20 29.53 11.37 15.41
CA THR A 20 29.78 10.08 14.74
C THR A 20 28.55 9.62 13.97
N LYS A 21 28.77 8.98 12.82
CA LYS A 21 27.69 8.40 12.02
C LYS A 21 27.03 7.24 12.76
N PRO A 22 25.69 7.10 12.72
CA PRO A 22 24.99 5.95 13.30
C PRO A 22 25.41 4.63 12.65
N VAL A 23 25.42 3.57 13.45
CA VAL A 23 25.68 2.20 13.03
C VAL A 23 24.35 1.43 13.04
N LEU A 24 24.03 0.77 11.93
CA LEU A 24 22.84 -0.08 11.83
C LEU A 24 23.11 -1.47 12.41
N LEU A 25 22.32 -1.86 13.40
CA LEU A 25 22.34 -3.21 13.95
C LEU A 25 21.33 -4.11 13.24
N GLN A 26 21.76 -5.32 12.88
CA GLN A 26 20.91 -6.39 12.34
C GLN A 26 20.68 -7.46 13.41
N ALA A 27 19.41 -7.65 13.81
CA ALA A 27 19.02 -8.74 14.71
C ALA A 27 18.48 -9.95 13.91
N PRO A 28 18.54 -11.17 14.47
CA PRO A 28 17.75 -12.29 13.98
C PRO A 28 16.26 -11.92 14.04
N SER A 29 15.56 -11.99 12.90
CA SER A 29 14.13 -11.71 12.84
C SER A 29 13.36 -12.78 13.62
N VAL A 30 12.53 -12.32 14.56
CA VAL A 30 11.57 -13.14 15.30
C VAL A 30 10.20 -12.56 15.09
N VAL A 31 9.34 -13.32 14.40
CA VAL A 31 7.96 -12.94 14.14
C VAL A 31 7.09 -13.44 15.27
N PHE A 32 6.27 -12.56 15.84
CA PHE A 32 5.18 -12.93 16.73
C PHE A 32 3.90 -12.32 16.17
N GLU A 33 2.82 -13.08 16.19
CA GLU A 33 1.50 -12.62 15.78
C GLU A 33 0.55 -12.66 16.98
N PHE A 34 -0.43 -11.77 16.95
CA PHE A 34 -1.53 -11.84 17.91
C PHE A 34 -2.62 -12.75 17.37
N SER A 35 -3.08 -13.70 18.19
CA SER A 35 -4.18 -14.62 17.83
C SER A 35 -5.49 -13.92 17.48
N LYS A 36 -5.61 -12.62 17.78
CA LYS A 36 -6.74 -11.77 17.44
C LYS A 36 -6.21 -10.42 16.94
N ALA A 37 -6.63 -10.00 15.75
CA ALA A 37 -6.35 -8.67 15.25
C ALA A 37 -7.01 -7.59 16.13
N PHE A 38 -6.28 -6.52 16.43
CA PHE A 38 -6.80 -5.36 17.15
C PHE A 38 -6.26 -4.07 16.55
N ASN A 39 -7.09 -3.01 16.61
CA ASN A 39 -6.71 -1.68 16.15
C ASN A 39 -6.00 -0.94 17.30
N THR A 40 -4.74 -0.56 17.10
CA THR A 40 -4.07 0.39 17.99
C THR A 40 -3.98 1.75 17.34
N ARG A 41 -4.29 2.81 18.10
CA ARG A 41 -4.09 4.20 17.68
C ARG A 41 -3.03 4.83 18.58
N LYS A 42 -1.94 5.32 18.00
CA LYS A 42 -1.00 6.19 18.73
C LYS A 42 -1.65 7.54 18.96
N ILE A 43 -2.02 7.84 20.20
CA ILE A 43 -2.44 9.18 20.63
C ILE A 43 -1.20 9.86 21.22
N ALA A 44 -0.69 10.88 20.53
CA ALA A 44 0.39 11.69 21.05
C ALA A 44 -0.22 12.89 21.79
N ASP A 45 -0.11 12.92 23.12
CA ASP A 45 -0.67 14.00 23.95
C ASP A 45 0.11 15.32 23.86
N LYS A 46 1.29 15.34 23.23
CA LYS A 46 2.09 16.56 23.04
C LYS A 46 2.75 16.63 21.67
N LYS A 47 2.58 17.77 21.01
CA LYS A 47 3.39 18.19 19.88
C LYS A 47 4.75 18.62 20.44
N GLN A 48 5.74 17.73 20.39
CA GLN A 48 7.13 18.14 20.62
C GLN A 48 7.52 19.08 19.47
N GLU A 49 7.89 20.32 19.79
CA GLU A 49 8.55 21.21 18.85
C GLU A 49 9.89 20.58 18.49
N GLY A 50 10.00 20.08 17.26
CA GLY A 50 11.25 19.54 16.76
C GLY A 50 12.30 20.66 16.67
N ALA A 51 13.39 20.52 17.43
CA ALA A 51 14.61 21.22 17.11
C ALA A 51 15.04 20.83 15.69
N LYS A 52 15.43 21.82 14.88
CA LYS A 52 15.90 21.65 13.51
C LYS A 52 17.12 20.70 13.46
N GLY A 53 16.89 19.41 13.22
CA GLY A 53 17.92 18.48 12.80
C GLY A 53 18.13 18.57 11.29
N LYS A 54 19.36 18.86 10.85
CA LYS A 54 19.75 18.72 9.44
C LYS A 54 19.58 17.26 9.02
N ALA A 55 19.11 17.04 7.81
CA ALA A 55 19.20 15.73 7.17
C ALA A 55 20.68 15.42 6.93
N ASP A 56 21.17 14.32 7.49
CA ASP A 56 22.50 13.81 7.15
C ASP A 56 22.33 12.72 6.10
N ASP A 57 22.93 12.97 4.94
CA ASP A 57 23.11 11.98 3.89
C ASP A 57 24.22 11.01 4.32
N GLU A 58 24.03 9.73 3.97
CA GLU A 58 25.08 8.71 3.89
C GLU A 58 25.43 7.96 5.20
N ILE A 59 24.66 6.90 5.46
CA ILE A 59 24.96 5.81 6.42
C ILE A 59 26.27 5.13 6.03
N SER A 60 27.22 5.02 6.97
CA SER A 60 28.49 4.31 6.75
C SER A 60 28.25 2.79 6.65
N SER A 61 28.75 2.16 5.60
CA SER A 61 28.74 0.70 5.41
C SER A 61 29.84 -0.04 6.19
N LYS A 62 30.69 0.69 6.92
CA LYS A 62 31.66 0.11 7.86
C LYS A 62 31.28 0.49 9.28
N ALA A 63 30.82 -0.51 10.01
CA ALA A 63 30.39 -0.41 11.39
C ALA A 63 31.58 -0.56 12.35
N SER A 64 31.60 0.25 13.41
CA SER A 64 32.50 0.08 14.56
C SER A 64 32.13 -1.20 15.32
N GLU A 65 33.11 -1.87 15.94
CA GLU A 65 32.86 -3.04 16.79
C GLU A 65 32.04 -2.65 18.04
N ASP A 66 32.30 -1.46 18.59
CA ASP A 66 31.61 -0.92 19.76
C ASP A 66 30.59 0.16 19.38
N VAL A 67 29.37 0.05 19.92
CA VAL A 67 28.25 0.97 19.68
C VAL A 67 27.45 1.25 20.96
N SER A 68 26.74 2.38 21.00
CA SER A 68 25.87 2.78 22.12
C SER A 68 24.41 2.93 21.69
N THR A 69 23.48 2.50 22.53
CA THR A 69 22.02 2.70 22.34
C THR A 69 21.48 3.95 23.03
N GLU A 70 22.33 4.71 23.72
CA GLU A 70 21.96 5.93 24.44
C GLU A 70 21.69 7.12 23.50
N GLU A 71 21.05 8.16 24.03
CA GLU A 71 20.87 9.42 23.30
C GLU A 71 22.22 10.06 22.98
N SER A 72 22.37 10.56 21.76
CA SER A 72 23.61 11.20 21.34
C SER A 72 23.83 12.52 22.08
N VAL A 73 24.97 12.65 22.75
CA VAL A 73 25.37 13.86 23.49
C VAL A 73 26.66 14.47 22.92
N PHE A 74 26.86 15.75 23.21
CA PHE A 74 28.11 16.44 22.89
C PHE A 74 29.22 15.93 23.82
N GLY A 75 30.24 15.29 23.24
CA GLY A 75 31.33 14.66 23.99
C GLY A 75 31.22 13.14 24.14
N GLY A 76 30.16 12.51 23.61
CA GLY A 76 30.07 11.06 23.52
C GLY A 76 31.22 10.48 22.68
N ILE A 77 31.57 9.23 22.97
CA ILE A 77 32.76 8.56 22.41
C ILE A 77 32.41 7.37 21.51
N LEU A 78 31.18 6.86 21.60
CA LEU A 78 30.71 5.73 20.80
C LEU A 78 29.74 6.18 19.69
N PRO A 79 29.71 5.50 18.54
CA PRO A 79 28.66 5.71 17.56
C PRO A 79 27.29 5.23 18.07
N SER A 80 26.25 5.98 17.74
CA SER A 80 24.87 5.63 18.06
C SER A 80 24.42 4.41 17.25
N ALA A 81 23.76 3.46 17.89
CA ALA A 81 23.19 2.27 17.30
C ALA A 81 21.73 2.52 16.90
N GLU A 82 21.42 2.37 15.61
CA GLU A 82 20.05 2.34 15.12
C GLU A 82 19.66 0.91 14.72
N TRP A 83 18.49 0.45 15.18
CA TRP A 83 17.94 -0.83 14.71
C TRP A 83 17.26 -0.63 13.36
N THR A 84 17.46 -1.56 12.43
CA THR A 84 16.61 -1.64 11.24
C THR A 84 15.18 -1.96 11.70
N ALA A 85 14.26 -1.02 11.55
CA ALA A 85 12.84 -1.32 11.67
C ALA A 85 12.43 -2.20 10.48
N GLU A 86 12.14 -3.48 10.74
CA GLU A 86 11.49 -4.33 9.74
C GLU A 86 10.13 -3.70 9.38
N ALA A 87 9.75 -3.83 8.11
CA ALA A 87 8.41 -3.42 7.71
C ALA A 87 7.40 -4.24 8.50
N ASP A 88 6.39 -3.57 9.07
CA ASP A 88 5.27 -4.24 9.71
C ASP A 88 4.44 -4.96 8.64
N GLU A 89 4.77 -6.24 8.41
CA GLU A 89 4.09 -7.15 7.48
C GLU A 89 2.92 -7.88 8.15
N THR A 90 2.33 -7.33 9.22
CA THR A 90 1.13 -7.91 9.83
C THR A 90 0.01 -7.99 8.78
N ASP A 91 -0.55 -9.19 8.58
CA ASP A 91 -1.71 -9.43 7.72
C ASP A 91 -3.00 -8.95 8.39
N ASP A 92 -3.21 -7.63 8.34
CA ASP A 92 -4.36 -6.91 8.88
C ASP A 92 -5.35 -6.48 7.78
N LEU A 93 -5.18 -6.97 6.54
CA LEU A 93 -5.93 -6.55 5.35
C LEU A 93 -7.46 -6.63 5.54
N ARG A 94 -7.92 -7.62 6.31
CA ARG A 94 -9.34 -7.82 6.62
C ARG A 94 -9.98 -6.62 7.34
N LEU A 95 -9.19 -5.80 8.05
CA LEU A 95 -9.67 -4.60 8.74
C LEU A 95 -10.08 -3.48 7.78
N TYR A 96 -9.66 -3.54 6.52
CA TYR A 96 -9.90 -2.49 5.53
C TYR A 96 -10.98 -2.85 4.49
N ALA A 97 -11.50 -4.08 4.51
CA ALA A 97 -12.48 -4.56 3.53
C ALA A 97 -13.76 -3.71 3.48
N ASN A 98 -14.18 -3.18 4.64
CA ASN A 98 -15.36 -2.31 4.77
C ASN A 98 -15.25 -0.99 3.97
N LYS A 99 -14.04 -0.57 3.58
CA LYS A 99 -13.86 0.62 2.74
C LYS A 99 -14.30 0.42 1.30
N PHE A 100 -14.58 -0.83 0.91
CA PHE A 100 -14.97 -1.22 -0.43
C PHE A 100 -16.44 -1.67 -0.52
N ASP A 101 -17.30 -1.32 0.44
CA ASP A 101 -18.69 -1.80 0.50
C ASP A 101 -19.49 -1.50 -0.79
N CYS A 102 -19.45 -0.26 -1.29
CA CYS A 102 -20.13 0.11 -2.53
C CYS A 102 -19.58 -0.66 -3.75
N PHE A 103 -18.26 -0.86 -3.77
CA PHE A 103 -17.60 -1.65 -4.81
C PHE A 103 -18.04 -3.12 -4.73
N GLN A 104 -18.14 -3.69 -3.54
CA GLN A 104 -18.62 -5.05 -3.31
C GLN A 104 -20.07 -5.22 -3.76
N SER A 105 -20.96 -4.26 -3.45
CA SER A 105 -22.35 -4.28 -3.93
C SER A 105 -22.41 -4.25 -5.46
N MET A 106 -21.53 -3.49 -6.12
CA MET A 106 -21.44 -3.48 -7.58
C MET A 106 -20.99 -4.84 -8.15
N LEU A 107 -20.00 -5.49 -7.53
CA LEU A 107 -19.59 -6.84 -7.92
C LEU A 107 -20.71 -7.86 -7.75
N GLN A 108 -21.48 -7.77 -6.66
CA GLN A 108 -22.66 -8.62 -6.45
C GLN A 108 -23.71 -8.43 -7.55
N GLN A 109 -23.96 -7.18 -7.96
CA GLN A 109 -24.87 -6.90 -9.09
C GLN A 109 -24.35 -7.49 -10.42
N LEU A 110 -23.04 -7.43 -10.69
CA LEU A 110 -22.45 -8.09 -11.85
C LEU A 110 -22.68 -9.60 -11.86
N VAL A 111 -22.55 -10.26 -10.71
CA VAL A 111 -22.78 -11.70 -10.60
C VAL A 111 -24.27 -12.02 -10.76
N ALA A 112 -25.13 -11.32 -10.02
CA ALA A 112 -26.55 -11.64 -9.94
C ALA A 112 -27.32 -11.35 -11.24
N ILE A 113 -27.03 -10.23 -11.91
CA ILE A 113 -27.80 -9.75 -13.06
C ILE A 113 -27.08 -10.02 -14.38
N HIS A 114 -25.76 -9.92 -14.40
CA HIS A 114 -24.97 -9.91 -15.64
C HIS A 114 -24.23 -11.21 -15.93
N GLY A 115 -24.42 -12.25 -15.10
CA GLY A 115 -23.84 -13.57 -15.33
C GLY A 115 -22.32 -13.63 -15.20
N CYS A 116 -21.72 -12.64 -14.53
CA CYS A 116 -20.30 -12.65 -14.22
C CYS A 116 -19.98 -13.70 -13.14
N VAL A 117 -18.78 -14.27 -13.18
CA VAL A 117 -18.27 -15.19 -12.16
C VAL A 117 -17.01 -14.59 -11.55
N ILE A 118 -17.00 -14.35 -10.24
CA ILE A 118 -15.78 -13.91 -9.55
C ILE A 118 -14.88 -15.13 -9.34
N ARG A 119 -13.68 -15.10 -9.93
CA ARG A 119 -12.67 -16.16 -9.82
C ARG A 119 -11.72 -15.93 -8.65
N SER A 120 -11.37 -14.67 -8.39
CA SER A 120 -10.51 -14.30 -7.27
C SER A 120 -10.81 -12.88 -6.81
N GLN A 121 -10.58 -12.61 -5.52
CA GLN A 121 -10.69 -11.29 -4.92
C GLN A 121 -9.55 -11.15 -3.91
N GLN A 122 -8.68 -10.17 -4.13
CA GLN A 122 -7.49 -9.93 -3.33
C GLN A 122 -7.44 -8.46 -2.92
N LEU A 123 -6.84 -8.20 -1.77
CA LEU A 123 -6.59 -6.86 -1.26
C LEU A 123 -5.10 -6.71 -1.02
N HIS A 124 -4.53 -5.60 -1.46
CA HIS A 124 -3.10 -5.31 -1.30
C HIS A 124 -2.91 -3.92 -0.69
N LYS A 125 -1.98 -3.77 0.25
CA LYS A 125 -1.49 -2.46 0.66
C LYS A 125 -0.70 -1.85 -0.52
N LEU A 126 -0.90 -0.57 -0.81
CA LEU A 126 -0.05 0.12 -1.78
C LEU A 126 1.39 0.20 -1.26
N PRO A 127 2.40 0.04 -2.13
CA PRO A 127 3.79 -0.04 -1.70
C PRO A 127 4.31 1.30 -1.19
N LYS A 128 5.09 1.26 -0.11
CA LYS A 128 5.83 2.42 0.39
C LYS A 128 6.96 2.76 -0.58
N LEU A 129 6.90 3.95 -1.17
CA LEU A 129 7.95 4.47 -2.04
C LEU A 129 8.73 5.59 -1.35
N TYR A 130 10.02 5.70 -1.68
CA TYR A 130 10.90 6.73 -1.11
C TYR A 130 10.31 8.13 -1.34
N ARG A 131 10.22 8.92 -0.24
CA ARG A 131 9.64 10.28 -0.21
C ARG A 131 8.19 10.41 -0.72
N CYS A 132 7.45 9.31 -0.90
CA CYS A 132 6.05 9.35 -1.33
C CYS A 132 5.13 8.75 -0.26
N LYS A 133 4.18 9.57 0.24
CA LYS A 133 3.20 9.15 1.27
C LYS A 133 1.85 8.72 0.68
N ARG A 134 1.73 8.56 -0.64
CA ARG A 134 0.46 8.23 -1.32
C ARG A 134 -0.05 6.81 -1.01
N HIS A 135 0.82 5.95 -0.51
CA HIS A 135 0.50 4.64 0.04
C HIS A 135 -0.26 4.71 1.38
N LEU A 136 -0.42 5.90 1.96
CA LEU A 136 -1.19 6.14 3.18
C LEU A 136 -2.43 7.00 2.88
N LEU A 137 -3.45 6.82 3.71
CA LEU A 137 -4.57 7.74 3.87
C LEU A 137 -4.19 8.91 4.78
N LEU A 138 -5.03 9.94 4.83
CA LEU A 138 -4.84 11.11 5.72
C LEU A 138 -4.77 10.77 7.21
N ASP A 139 -5.44 9.70 7.65
CA ASP A 139 -5.43 9.22 9.03
C ASP A 139 -4.19 8.37 9.36
N GLY A 140 -3.31 8.14 8.39
CA GLY A 140 -2.10 7.33 8.51
C GLY A 140 -2.30 5.84 8.24
N ASN A 141 -3.53 5.38 8.00
CA ASN A 141 -3.78 3.98 7.64
C ASN A 141 -3.25 3.66 6.22
N PRO A 142 -2.86 2.42 5.94
CA PRO A 142 -2.51 1.98 4.60
C PRO A 142 -3.65 2.23 3.60
N ARG A 143 -3.31 2.78 2.44
CA ARG A 143 -4.18 2.82 1.28
C ARG A 143 -4.13 1.48 0.58
N CYS A 144 -5.29 0.87 0.36
CA CYS A 144 -5.38 -0.46 -0.23
C CYS A 144 -5.80 -0.42 -1.72
N LEU A 145 -5.45 -1.47 -2.45
CA LEU A 145 -5.88 -1.78 -3.81
C LEU A 145 -6.62 -3.12 -3.79
N ALA A 146 -7.91 -3.11 -4.13
CA ALA A 146 -8.67 -4.32 -4.38
C ALA A 146 -8.47 -4.78 -5.82
N VAL A 147 -8.24 -6.08 -6.01
CA VAL A 147 -8.02 -6.71 -7.31
C VAL A 147 -8.98 -7.88 -7.43
N VAL A 148 -9.86 -7.83 -8.42
CA VAL A 148 -10.90 -8.83 -8.62
C VAL A 148 -10.77 -9.43 -10.01
N GLU A 149 -10.62 -10.74 -10.08
CA GLU A 149 -10.67 -11.48 -11.34
C GLU A 149 -12.11 -11.92 -11.59
N VAL A 150 -12.64 -11.54 -12.75
CA VAL A 150 -14.01 -11.79 -13.16
C VAL A 150 -14.02 -12.50 -14.49
N GLU A 151 -14.82 -13.53 -14.63
CA GLU A 151 -15.08 -14.22 -15.89
C GLU A 151 -16.47 -13.88 -16.41
N LEU A 152 -16.57 -13.58 -17.70
CA LEU A 152 -17.83 -13.42 -18.42
C LEU A 152 -17.71 -14.07 -19.79
N GLN A 153 -18.60 -15.01 -20.11
CA GLN A 153 -18.65 -15.70 -21.42
C GLN A 153 -17.28 -16.31 -21.83
N GLY A 154 -16.58 -16.92 -20.87
CA GLY A 154 -15.26 -17.54 -21.08
C GLY A 154 -14.11 -16.55 -21.29
N ARG A 155 -14.33 -15.25 -21.06
CA ARG A 155 -13.29 -14.21 -21.07
C ARG A 155 -12.97 -13.76 -19.66
N THR A 156 -11.69 -13.62 -19.36
CA THR A 156 -11.20 -13.12 -18.07
C THR A 156 -10.95 -11.61 -18.11
N PHE A 157 -11.46 -10.93 -17.10
CA PHE A 157 -11.30 -9.50 -16.84
C PHE A 157 -10.75 -9.29 -15.44
N TYR A 158 -10.08 -8.16 -15.22
CA TYR A 158 -9.63 -7.73 -13.90
C TYR A 158 -10.24 -6.37 -13.56
N ILE A 159 -10.82 -6.25 -12.37
CA ILE A 159 -11.35 -5.00 -11.84
C ILE A 159 -10.48 -4.56 -10.68
N LEU A 160 -9.96 -3.34 -10.76
CA LEU A 160 -9.05 -2.76 -9.79
C LEU A 160 -9.68 -1.51 -9.17
N GLU A 161 -9.76 -1.48 -7.84
CA GLU A 161 -10.32 -0.37 -7.07
C GLU A 161 -9.32 0.10 -6.02
N VAL A 162 -9.07 1.41 -5.96
CA VAL A 162 -8.16 2.01 -4.96
C VAL A 162 -8.99 2.60 -3.85
N ASP A 163 -8.54 2.40 -2.61
CA ASP A 163 -9.11 3.09 -1.45
C ASP A 163 -8.88 4.61 -1.58
N THR A 164 -9.96 5.33 -1.89
CA THR A 164 -9.99 6.80 -1.92
C THR A 164 -10.87 7.38 -0.82
N SER A 165 -11.07 6.66 0.29
CA SER A 165 -12.00 7.06 1.36
C SER A 165 -11.63 8.38 2.03
N ASP A 166 -10.37 8.80 1.94
CA ASP A 166 -9.87 10.08 2.46
C ASP A 166 -10.13 11.28 1.54
N GLY A 167 -10.70 11.05 0.35
CA GLY A 167 -11.13 12.11 -0.56
C GLY A 167 -10.02 12.95 -1.17
N VAL A 168 -8.75 12.54 -1.03
CA VAL A 168 -7.58 13.29 -1.50
C VAL A 168 -7.48 13.31 -3.04
N CYS A 169 -8.02 12.28 -3.70
CA CYS A 169 -8.15 12.21 -5.15
C CYS A 169 -9.42 11.44 -5.52
N SER A 170 -9.97 11.75 -6.68
CA SER A 170 -10.97 10.91 -7.34
C SER A 170 -10.27 10.08 -8.40
N LEU A 171 -10.37 8.76 -8.30
CA LEU A 171 -9.80 7.81 -9.25
C LEU A 171 -10.91 6.86 -9.68
N SER A 172 -11.08 6.67 -10.98
CA SER A 172 -12.07 5.72 -11.49
C SER A 172 -11.69 4.28 -11.14
N THR A 173 -12.68 3.39 -11.06
CA THR A 173 -12.42 1.96 -10.98
C THR A 173 -11.93 1.46 -12.32
N LEU A 174 -10.84 0.71 -12.33
CA LEU A 174 -10.20 0.27 -13.55
C LEU A 174 -10.66 -1.12 -13.95
N LEU A 175 -11.04 -1.28 -15.22
CA LEU A 175 -11.40 -2.55 -15.83
C LEU A 175 -10.34 -2.90 -16.88
N LEU A 176 -9.80 -4.12 -16.81
CA LEU A 176 -8.71 -4.60 -17.65
C LEU A 176 -9.07 -5.92 -18.33
N ARG A 177 -8.62 -6.06 -19.58
CA ARG A 177 -8.46 -7.34 -20.26
C ARG A 177 -6.99 -7.49 -20.66
N LEU A 178 -6.28 -8.37 -19.97
CA LEU A 178 -4.86 -8.60 -20.23
C LEU A 178 -4.66 -9.34 -21.57
N LYS A 179 -3.59 -9.01 -22.29
CA LYS A 179 -3.14 -9.79 -23.46
C LYS A 179 -2.58 -11.16 -23.05
N SER A 180 -1.97 -11.22 -21.87
CA SER A 180 -1.38 -12.43 -21.28
C SER A 180 -1.43 -12.32 -19.77
N SER A 181 -1.82 -13.41 -19.09
CA SER A 181 -1.86 -13.51 -17.63
C SER A 181 -0.60 -14.10 -17.00
N LEU A 182 0.36 -14.60 -17.81
CA LEU A 182 1.53 -15.35 -17.34
C LEU A 182 2.35 -14.61 -16.26
N ASP A 183 2.52 -13.30 -16.42
CA ASP A 183 3.29 -12.46 -15.49
C ASP A 183 2.41 -11.51 -14.66
N TRP A 184 1.11 -11.78 -14.56
CA TRP A 184 0.18 -10.84 -13.93
C TRP A 184 0.59 -10.40 -12.52
N PRO A 185 1.02 -11.29 -11.59
CA PRO A 185 1.44 -10.87 -10.25
C PRO A 185 2.59 -9.84 -10.27
N LYS A 186 3.61 -10.08 -11.10
CA LYS A 186 4.74 -9.16 -11.27
C LYS A 186 4.30 -7.82 -11.88
N GLN A 187 3.42 -7.88 -12.88
CA GLN A 187 2.89 -6.68 -13.53
C GLN A 187 2.00 -5.86 -12.59
N LEU A 188 1.25 -6.52 -11.71
CA LEU A 188 0.43 -5.90 -10.69
C LEU A 188 1.30 -5.14 -9.66
N THR A 189 2.41 -5.71 -9.21
CA THR A 189 3.38 -5.01 -8.33
C THR A 189 3.89 -3.73 -8.99
N LEU A 190 4.38 -3.82 -10.23
CA LEU A 190 4.86 -2.66 -10.99
C LEU A 190 3.76 -1.62 -11.23
N LEU A 191 2.52 -2.07 -11.46
CA LEU A 191 1.36 -1.20 -11.62
C LEU A 191 1.08 -0.42 -10.32
N ALA A 192 1.11 -1.09 -9.17
CA ALA A 192 0.88 -0.48 -7.86
C ALA A 192 1.98 0.53 -7.48
N GLU A 193 3.24 0.24 -7.82
CA GLU A 193 4.35 1.17 -7.67
C GLU A 193 4.15 2.42 -8.54
N GLU A 194 3.88 2.25 -9.84
CA GLU A 194 3.67 3.39 -10.74
C GLU A 194 2.44 4.22 -10.37
N LEU A 195 1.35 3.58 -9.94
CA LEU A 195 0.16 4.24 -9.41
C LEU A 195 0.53 5.14 -8.21
N THR A 196 1.31 4.60 -7.27
CA THR A 196 1.74 5.33 -6.07
C THR A 196 2.69 6.48 -6.43
N GLN A 197 3.62 6.25 -7.36
CA GLN A 197 4.56 7.26 -7.84
C GLN A 197 3.85 8.41 -8.57
N LYS A 198 2.82 8.11 -9.35
CA LYS A 198 2.03 9.09 -10.12
C LYS A 198 0.93 9.75 -9.30
N SER A 199 1.05 9.78 -7.97
CA SER A 199 0.07 10.41 -7.08
C SER A 199 -1.35 9.88 -7.31
N LEU A 200 -1.50 8.56 -7.39
CA LEU A 200 -2.78 7.86 -7.51
C LEU A 200 -3.50 8.11 -8.85
N HIS A 201 -2.74 8.11 -9.95
CA HIS A 201 -3.27 8.10 -11.31
C HIS A 201 -2.94 6.79 -12.01
N TRP A 202 -3.91 6.24 -12.75
CA TRP A 202 -3.69 5.03 -13.53
C TRP A 202 -2.56 5.22 -14.55
N PRO A 203 -1.52 4.35 -14.55
CA PRO A 203 -0.36 4.52 -15.43
C PRO A 203 -0.66 4.07 -16.87
N SER A 204 -1.24 4.97 -17.67
CA SER A 204 -1.73 4.70 -19.03
C SER A 204 -0.72 4.00 -19.96
N GLN A 205 0.57 4.30 -19.86
CA GLN A 205 1.59 3.65 -20.69
C GLN A 205 1.73 2.17 -20.35
N ARG A 206 1.78 1.81 -19.06
CA ARG A 206 1.80 0.42 -18.61
C ARG A 206 0.52 -0.31 -18.98
N LEU A 207 -0.64 0.34 -18.80
CA LEU A 207 -1.93 -0.24 -19.18
C LEU A 207 -2.02 -0.58 -20.67
N LYS A 208 -1.53 0.33 -21.54
CA LYS A 208 -1.43 0.07 -23.00
C LYS A 208 -0.52 -1.11 -23.32
N MET A 209 0.58 -1.30 -22.60
CA MET A 209 1.45 -2.46 -22.79
C MET A 209 0.73 -3.76 -22.40
N LEU A 210 0.11 -3.79 -21.22
CA LEU A 210 -0.56 -4.97 -20.65
C LEU A 210 -1.80 -5.40 -21.43
N CYS A 211 -2.61 -4.43 -21.85
CA CYS A 211 -3.95 -4.69 -22.36
C CYS A 211 -4.12 -4.34 -23.85
N GLY A 212 -3.20 -3.56 -24.42
CA GLY A 212 -3.40 -2.92 -25.73
C GLY A 212 -4.18 -1.62 -25.61
N LYS A 213 -4.46 -1.00 -26.77
CA LYS A 213 -5.08 0.34 -26.83
C LYS A 213 -6.50 0.34 -26.24
N ASP A 214 -7.26 -0.71 -26.51
CA ASP A 214 -8.68 -0.80 -26.18
C ASP A 214 -8.96 -1.88 -25.12
N GLY A 215 -7.92 -2.44 -24.49
CA GLY A 215 -8.05 -3.50 -23.49
C GLY A 215 -8.20 -3.00 -22.05
N TYR A 216 -8.36 -1.70 -21.82
CA TYR A 216 -8.59 -1.16 -20.48
C TYR A 216 -9.51 0.06 -20.50
N SER A 217 -10.21 0.30 -19.40
CA SER A 217 -11.03 1.49 -19.21
C SER A 217 -11.18 1.86 -17.76
N GLY A 218 -11.18 3.17 -17.49
CA GLY A 218 -11.56 3.70 -16.18
C GLY A 218 -13.07 3.95 -16.17
N ILE A 219 -13.80 3.16 -15.38
CA ILE A 219 -15.25 3.30 -15.21
C ILE A 219 -15.50 4.32 -14.09
N PRO A 220 -16.14 5.48 -14.38
CA PRO A 220 -16.39 6.49 -13.35
C PRO A 220 -17.33 5.97 -12.27
N HIS A 221 -17.05 6.35 -11.02
CA HIS A 221 -17.95 6.12 -9.89
C HIS A 221 -19.29 6.82 -10.07
N PRO A 222 -20.39 6.25 -9.54
CA PRO A 222 -21.66 6.96 -9.48
C PRO A 222 -21.54 8.25 -8.68
N GLN A 223 -22.30 9.28 -9.09
CA GLN A 223 -22.34 10.54 -8.36
C GLN A 223 -23.20 10.39 -7.10
N THR A 224 -22.62 10.64 -5.93
CA THR A 224 -23.40 10.83 -4.69
C THR A 224 -23.89 12.28 -4.63
N LYS A 225 -25.20 12.47 -4.35
CA LYS A 225 -25.70 13.79 -3.94
C LYS A 225 -25.01 14.17 -2.63
N SER A 226 -24.65 15.44 -2.46
CA SER A 226 -23.80 15.95 -1.37
C SER A 226 -24.28 15.66 0.06
N VAL A 227 -25.56 15.29 0.22
CA VAL A 227 -26.22 15.02 1.50
C VAL A 227 -25.92 13.61 2.02
N ASP A 228 -25.61 12.64 1.14
CA ASP A 228 -25.40 11.22 1.49
C ASP A 228 -23.98 10.75 1.13
N LYS A 229 -22.96 11.50 1.57
CA LYS A 229 -21.55 11.12 1.36
C LYS A 229 -21.30 9.73 1.97
N GLY A 230 -21.14 8.72 1.10
CA GLY A 230 -20.79 7.36 1.47
C GLY A 230 -21.88 6.31 1.31
N LYS A 231 -23.10 6.68 0.89
CA LYS A 231 -24.16 5.71 0.57
C LYS A 231 -24.67 5.94 -0.85
N LEU A 232 -24.45 4.94 -1.71
CA LEU A 232 -25.03 4.92 -3.05
C LEU A 232 -26.42 4.28 -2.99
N HIS A 233 -27.36 4.89 -3.70
CA HIS A 233 -28.67 4.29 -3.92
C HIS A 233 -28.51 3.01 -4.76
N GLU A 234 -29.37 2.02 -4.55
CA GLU A 234 -29.32 0.72 -5.24
C GLU A 234 -29.29 0.88 -6.76
N GLU A 235 -30.18 1.71 -7.31
CA GLU A 235 -30.22 2.07 -8.75
C GLU A 235 -28.87 2.65 -9.25
N SER A 236 -28.13 3.38 -8.42
CA SER A 236 -26.81 3.90 -8.79
C SER A 236 -25.76 2.80 -8.88
N ILE A 237 -25.86 1.78 -8.02
CA ILE A 237 -25.00 0.59 -8.06
C ILE A 237 -25.35 -0.27 -9.29
N GLU A 238 -26.63 -0.47 -9.58
CA GLU A 238 -27.09 -1.19 -10.77
C GLU A 238 -26.58 -0.52 -12.05
N HIS A 239 -26.75 0.79 -12.20
CA HIS A 239 -26.23 1.54 -13.33
C HIS A 239 -24.70 1.47 -13.43
N TRP A 240 -24.00 1.35 -12.30
CA TRP A 240 -22.56 1.17 -12.29
C TRP A 240 -22.16 -0.19 -12.84
N ALA A 241 -22.78 -1.27 -12.34
CA ALA A 241 -22.58 -2.62 -12.82
C ALA A 241 -22.90 -2.74 -14.32
N ALA A 242 -23.98 -2.09 -14.78
CA ALA A 242 -24.33 -2.05 -16.20
C ALA A 242 -23.23 -1.41 -17.07
N ARG A 243 -22.52 -0.37 -16.59
CA ARG A 243 -21.37 0.21 -17.31
C ARG A 243 -20.22 -0.78 -17.44
N PHE A 244 -19.91 -1.54 -16.39
CA PHE A 244 -18.91 -2.61 -16.43
C PHE A 244 -19.30 -3.69 -17.44
N HIS A 245 -20.52 -4.21 -17.36
CA HIS A 245 -21.01 -5.24 -18.26
C HIS A 245 -20.99 -4.78 -19.74
N SER A 246 -21.45 -3.55 -20.00
CA SER A 246 -21.40 -2.94 -21.34
C SER A 246 -19.97 -2.92 -21.90
N TRP A 247 -19.00 -2.55 -21.07
CA TRP A 247 -17.60 -2.56 -21.48
C TRP A 247 -17.06 -3.99 -21.71
N MET A 248 -17.32 -4.92 -20.80
CA MET A 248 -16.86 -6.32 -20.91
C MET A 248 -17.40 -7.00 -22.18
N THR A 249 -18.63 -6.70 -22.56
CA THR A 249 -19.24 -7.26 -23.78
C THR A 249 -18.75 -6.57 -25.06
N SER A 250 -18.29 -5.32 -24.98
CA SER A 250 -17.79 -4.55 -26.13
C SER A 250 -16.38 -4.92 -26.59
N ILE A 251 -15.61 -5.65 -25.77
CA ILE A 251 -14.16 -5.88 -25.94
C ILE A 251 -13.83 -7.33 -26.15
#